data_AF-A0A3S2PTS0-F1
#
_entry.id   AF-A0A3S2PTS0-F1
#
_cell.length_a   1.000
_cell.length_b   1.000
_cell.length_c   1.000
_cell.angle_alpha   90.00
_cell.angle_beta   90.00
_cell.angle_gamma   90.00
#
_symmetry.space_group_name_H-M   'P 1'
#
loop_
_entity.id
_entity.type
_entity.pdbx_description
1 polymer ?
#
loop_
_entity_poly.entity_id
_entity_poly.type
_entity_poly.pdbx_seq_one_letter_code
_entity_poly.pdbx_strand_id
1 'polypeptide(L)'
;MLLPLLFLFAVPGLTDASFSFQIDNNTQVNTSDCPITYYGQEYTTVYTNFTGEHLFVCFNGYYTPEGNKDCIRVPNTDNKANFVLNNDDVPFYWRYATDMIQARVSTVTNNVTCYLHFYYTSDMILWGMGSQSVVYWHRAPQKFVSVLVNGDVVENVFGVQNNYSISDTSGCRILGLGVKPGTTRQIPDTCTFLTCSSTRIPSTKTCGPPGQCNGNGTFSNSSLDPSTLECVDVSDGQTPPPANTTVTPTQNVIVTKQTTPEPSTQSPTDESTVSTQLIPAGKNFVVALSIEISTILSLEDIKDEFLSQLKAEFVRRGLPPDLGLRILKSQRV
;
A
#
# COMPACT_ATOMS: atom_id res chain seq x y z
N MET A 1 -25.96 31.87 -13.90
CA MET A 1 -25.12 30.95 -13.12
C MET A 1 -25.21 29.59 -13.80
N LEU A 2 -24.21 29.24 -14.64
CA LEU A 2 -24.16 27.95 -15.33
C LEU A 2 -23.48 26.92 -14.42
N LEU A 3 -24.19 25.82 -14.18
CA LEU A 3 -23.71 24.63 -13.50
C LEU A 3 -22.75 23.88 -14.45
N PRO A 4 -21.50 23.56 -14.07
CA PRO A 4 -20.64 22.75 -14.94
C PRO A 4 -21.17 21.31 -14.94
N LEU A 5 -21.61 20.83 -16.11
CA LEU A 5 -21.85 19.42 -16.37
C LEU A 5 -20.55 18.65 -16.08
N LEU A 6 -20.54 17.85 -15.01
CA LEU A 6 -19.63 16.72 -14.87
C LEU A 6 -19.96 15.73 -15.99
N PHE A 7 -19.17 15.75 -17.07
CA PHE A 7 -19.18 14.71 -18.09
C PHE A 7 -18.59 13.42 -17.47
N LEU A 8 -19.45 12.67 -16.77
CA LEU A 8 -19.22 11.26 -16.49
C LEU A 8 -19.40 10.52 -17.82
N PHE A 9 -18.29 10.28 -18.53
CA PHE A 9 -18.26 9.24 -19.54
C PHE A 9 -18.30 7.89 -18.82
N ALA A 10 -19.50 7.44 -18.46
CA ALA A 10 -19.76 6.03 -18.28
C ALA A 10 -19.74 5.40 -19.68
N VAL A 11 -18.55 4.99 -20.14
CA VAL A 11 -18.43 4.17 -21.34
C VAL A 11 -19.20 2.88 -21.04
N PRO A 12 -20.34 2.60 -21.71
CA PRO A 12 -20.99 1.30 -21.55
C PRO A 12 -19.98 0.25 -22.00
N GLY A 13 -19.81 -0.80 -21.20
CA GLY A 13 -18.86 -1.89 -21.44
C GLY A 13 -19.03 -2.47 -22.84
N LEU A 14 -18.22 -1.97 -23.78
CA LEU A 14 -17.92 -2.63 -25.02
C LEU A 14 -16.99 -3.78 -24.64
N THR A 15 -17.40 -5.00 -24.95
CA THR A 15 -16.60 -6.22 -24.79
C THR A 15 -15.46 -6.28 -25.81
N ASP A 16 -14.88 -5.12 -26.14
CA ASP A 16 -13.69 -5.00 -26.97
C ASP A 16 -12.50 -5.02 -26.01
N ALA A 17 -11.64 -6.03 -26.14
CA ALA A 17 -10.47 -6.25 -25.27
C ALA A 17 -9.32 -5.24 -25.54
N SER A 18 -9.59 -4.20 -26.32
CA SER A 18 -8.84 -2.96 -26.31
C SER A 18 -9.72 -1.77 -26.66
N PHE A 19 -9.46 -0.63 -26.02
CA PHE A 19 -10.08 0.64 -26.39
C PHE A 19 -9.07 1.78 -26.37
N SER A 20 -9.33 2.80 -27.18
CA SER A 20 -8.45 3.96 -27.31
C SER A 20 -9.24 5.25 -27.44
N PHE A 21 -8.73 6.32 -26.85
CA PHE A 21 -9.30 7.66 -26.97
C PHE A 21 -8.23 8.72 -26.68
N GLN A 22 -8.52 9.98 -26.99
CA GLN A 22 -7.63 11.10 -26.71
C GLN A 22 -7.99 11.76 -25.38
N ILE A 23 -6.97 12.01 -24.56
CA ILE A 23 -7.01 12.79 -23.33
C ILE A 23 -6.51 14.19 -23.65
N ASP A 24 -7.35 15.21 -23.49
CA ASP A 24 -7.03 16.64 -23.63
C ASP A 24 -7.45 17.47 -22.41
N ASN A 25 -8.00 16.81 -21.39
CA ASN A 25 -8.48 17.42 -20.15
C ASN A 25 -8.38 16.41 -18.99
N ASN A 26 -8.84 16.83 -17.80
CA ASN A 26 -8.91 15.95 -16.64
C ASN A 26 -9.81 14.74 -16.92
N THR A 27 -9.21 13.56 -17.00
CA THR A 27 -9.93 12.33 -17.35
C THR A 27 -9.77 11.28 -16.26
N GLN A 28 -10.87 10.59 -15.96
CA GLN A 28 -10.87 9.39 -15.12
C GLN A 28 -11.20 8.20 -16.01
N VAL A 29 -10.38 7.15 -15.91
CA VAL A 29 -10.49 5.95 -16.74
C VAL A 29 -10.66 4.74 -15.85
N ASN A 30 -11.69 3.95 -16.11
CA ASN A 30 -11.83 2.63 -15.50
C ASN A 30 -10.84 1.68 -16.16
N THR A 31 -9.96 1.07 -15.36
CA THR A 31 -8.95 0.10 -15.79
C THR A 31 -9.13 -1.23 -15.05
N SER A 32 -10.35 -1.58 -14.66
CA SER A 32 -10.65 -2.86 -13.99
C SER A 32 -10.27 -4.08 -14.83
N ASP A 33 -10.29 -3.91 -16.15
CA ASP A 33 -9.86 -4.90 -17.15
C ASP A 33 -8.33 -5.02 -17.27
N CYS A 34 -7.59 -4.07 -16.71
CA CYS A 34 -6.13 -4.07 -16.59
C CYS A 34 -5.70 -3.43 -15.25
N PRO A 35 -5.89 -4.14 -14.12
CA PRO A 35 -5.51 -3.63 -12.82
C PRO A 35 -3.99 -3.42 -12.73
N ILE A 36 -3.58 -2.30 -12.15
CA ILE A 36 -2.17 -1.94 -11.99
C ILE A 36 -1.79 -2.04 -10.52
N THR A 37 -0.86 -2.93 -10.19
CA THR A 37 -0.26 -2.99 -8.85
C THR A 37 0.87 -1.96 -8.73
N TYR A 38 0.67 -0.89 -7.98
CA TYR A 38 1.62 0.20 -7.80
C TYR A 38 2.01 0.35 -6.31
N TYR A 39 3.27 0.05 -6.00
CA TYR A 39 3.83 0.06 -4.64
C TYR A 39 2.96 -0.67 -3.60
N GLY A 40 2.64 -1.93 -3.88
CA GLY A 40 1.90 -2.83 -2.98
C GLY A 40 0.39 -2.59 -2.93
N GLN A 41 -0.14 -1.68 -3.74
CA GLN A 41 -1.58 -1.42 -3.86
C GLN A 41 -2.05 -1.69 -5.28
N GLU A 42 -3.18 -2.37 -5.42
CA GLU A 42 -3.82 -2.60 -6.71
C GLU A 42 -4.81 -1.47 -7.01
N TYR A 43 -4.79 -0.97 -8.24
CA TYR A 43 -5.67 0.09 -8.70
C TYR A 43 -6.39 -0.32 -9.99
N THR A 44 -7.69 -0.07 -10.01
CA THR A 44 -8.60 -0.34 -11.14
C THR A 44 -9.11 0.96 -11.78
N THR A 45 -8.53 2.10 -11.41
CA THR A 45 -8.89 3.40 -11.97
C THR A 45 -7.64 4.26 -12.08
N VAL A 46 -7.51 4.96 -13.20
CA VAL A 46 -6.45 5.93 -13.43
C VAL A 46 -7.06 7.30 -13.67
N TYR A 47 -6.44 8.31 -13.08
CA TYR A 47 -6.79 9.72 -13.21
C TYR A 47 -5.67 10.42 -13.95
N THR A 48 -6.00 11.14 -15.01
CA THR A 48 -5.05 11.94 -15.77
C THR A 48 -5.40 13.40 -15.72
N ASN A 49 -4.38 14.24 -15.55
CA ASN A 49 -4.51 15.68 -15.70
C ASN A 49 -3.19 16.31 -16.15
N PHE A 50 -3.28 17.46 -16.80
CA PHE A 50 -2.11 18.23 -17.24
C PHE A 50 -1.85 19.36 -16.26
N THR A 51 -0.60 19.57 -15.85
CA THR A 51 -0.18 20.71 -15.03
C THR A 51 1.15 21.24 -15.54
N GLY A 52 1.13 22.46 -16.09
CA GLY A 52 2.28 23.04 -16.76
C GLY A 52 2.74 22.18 -17.93
N GLU A 53 3.99 21.73 -17.90
CA GLU A 53 4.61 20.90 -18.95
C GLU A 53 4.58 19.39 -18.63
N HIS A 54 3.62 18.95 -17.82
CA HIS A 54 3.54 17.55 -17.39
C HIS A 54 2.13 17.00 -17.52
N LEU A 55 2.06 15.77 -18.00
CA LEU A 55 0.95 14.86 -17.80
C LEU A 55 1.17 14.14 -16.47
N PHE A 56 0.15 14.07 -15.63
CA PHE A 56 0.13 13.23 -14.45
C PHE A 56 -0.78 12.04 -14.71
N VAL A 57 -0.28 10.83 -14.39
CA VAL A 57 -1.04 9.59 -14.42
C VAL A 57 -1.10 9.07 -12.99
N CYS A 58 -2.24 9.23 -12.33
CA CYS A 58 -2.41 9.00 -10.90
C CYS A 58 -3.44 7.91 -10.60
N PHE A 59 -3.29 7.26 -9.44
CA PHE A 59 -4.08 6.08 -9.09
C PHE A 59 -5.11 6.32 -7.98
N ASN A 60 -4.96 7.40 -7.20
CA ASN A 60 -5.81 7.71 -6.05
C ASN A 60 -6.42 9.13 -6.14
N GLY A 61 -6.81 9.53 -7.35
CA GLY A 61 -7.42 10.83 -7.69
C GLY A 61 -6.51 11.70 -8.55
N TYR A 62 -7.04 12.82 -9.03
CA TYR A 62 -6.27 13.80 -9.82
C TYR A 62 -5.09 14.38 -9.04
N TYR A 63 -4.02 14.72 -9.75
CA TYR A 63 -2.85 15.36 -9.17
C TYR A 63 -3.18 16.78 -8.70
N THR A 64 -2.76 17.09 -7.48
CA THR A 64 -2.68 18.44 -6.92
C THR A 64 -1.31 18.60 -6.25
N PRO A 65 -0.67 19.78 -6.32
CA PRO A 65 0.66 19.98 -5.72
C PRO A 65 0.74 19.66 -4.23
N GLU A 66 -0.33 19.93 -3.49
CA GLU A 66 -0.46 19.66 -2.05
C GLU A 66 -1.04 18.26 -1.76
N GLY A 67 -1.31 17.48 -2.82
CA GLY A 67 -1.96 16.19 -2.72
C GLY A 67 -0.97 15.06 -2.50
N ASN A 68 -1.26 14.25 -1.48
CA ASN A 68 -0.58 12.99 -1.20
C ASN A 68 -1.03 11.90 -2.21
N LYS A 69 -0.63 12.04 -3.47
CA LYS A 69 -1.09 11.21 -4.58
C LYS A 69 -0.02 10.23 -5.06
N ASP A 70 -0.49 9.07 -5.49
CA ASP A 70 0.33 8.07 -6.17
C ASP A 70 0.24 8.34 -7.66
N CYS A 71 1.34 8.81 -8.22
CA CYS A 71 1.34 9.37 -9.57
C CYS A 71 2.62 9.05 -10.31
N ILE A 72 2.51 9.07 -11.62
CA ILE A 72 3.62 9.09 -12.54
C ILE A 72 3.58 10.44 -13.25
N ARG A 73 4.62 11.24 -13.03
CA ARG A 73 4.78 12.55 -13.66
C ARG A 73 5.55 12.38 -14.96
N VAL A 74 4.84 12.58 -16.06
CA VAL A 74 5.33 12.39 -17.42
C VAL A 74 5.54 13.75 -18.08
N PRO A 75 6.71 14.03 -18.65
CA PRO A 75 6.91 15.25 -19.42
C PRO A 75 5.99 15.31 -20.65
N ASN A 76 5.20 16.37 -20.77
CA ASN A 76 4.28 16.58 -21.87
C ASN A 76 4.00 18.09 -22.06
N THR A 77 4.43 18.64 -23.19
CA THR A 77 4.26 20.07 -23.54
C THR A 77 3.01 20.33 -24.39
N ASP A 78 2.34 19.29 -24.84
CA ASP A 78 1.27 19.38 -25.83
C ASP A 78 -0.13 19.44 -25.20
N ASN A 79 -0.22 19.24 -23.88
CA ASN A 79 -1.48 19.15 -23.11
C ASN A 79 -2.48 18.16 -23.69
N LYS A 80 -1.97 17.13 -24.37
CA LYS A 80 -2.76 16.02 -24.90
C LYS A 80 -1.96 14.73 -24.89
N ALA A 81 -2.67 13.61 -24.80
CA ALA A 81 -2.13 12.27 -24.92
C ALA A 81 -3.18 11.35 -25.52
N ASN A 82 -2.79 10.39 -26.36
CA ASN A 82 -3.65 9.27 -26.68
C ASN A 82 -3.49 8.23 -25.57
N PHE A 83 -4.61 7.62 -25.18
CA PHE A 83 -4.66 6.53 -24.23
C PHE A 83 -5.14 5.26 -24.93
N VAL A 84 -4.48 4.15 -24.62
CA VAL A 84 -4.91 2.81 -25.01
C VAL A 84 -4.89 1.94 -23.77
N LEU A 85 -5.98 1.24 -23.51
CA LEU A 85 -6.01 0.06 -22.65
C LEU A 85 -6.08 -1.15 -23.56
N ASN A 86 -5.20 -2.13 -23.33
CA ASN A 86 -5.24 -3.40 -24.03
C ASN A 86 -5.09 -4.54 -23.01
N ASN A 87 -6.05 -5.46 -23.05
CA ASN A 87 -6.03 -6.74 -22.34
C ASN A 87 -6.42 -7.89 -23.28
N ASP A 88 -6.23 -7.70 -24.60
CA ASP A 88 -6.47 -8.72 -25.62
C ASP A 88 -5.61 -9.94 -25.34
N ASP A 89 -6.18 -11.16 -25.43
CA ASP A 89 -5.39 -12.38 -25.28
C ASP A 89 -4.55 -12.63 -26.55
N VAL A 90 -3.37 -12.00 -26.62
CA VAL A 90 -2.39 -12.16 -27.69
C VAL A 90 -1.10 -12.80 -27.12
N PRO A 91 -1.06 -14.14 -26.95
CA PRO A 91 0.01 -14.81 -26.22
C PRO A 91 1.42 -14.54 -26.74
N PHE A 92 1.58 -14.37 -28.06
CA PHE A 92 2.88 -14.06 -28.66
C PHE A 92 3.41 -12.69 -28.24
N TYR A 93 2.54 -11.68 -28.20
CA TYR A 93 2.91 -10.32 -27.79
C TYR A 93 3.21 -10.28 -26.29
N TRP A 94 2.38 -10.90 -25.47
CA TRP A 94 2.59 -10.99 -24.01
C TRP A 94 3.88 -11.70 -23.66
N ARG A 95 4.20 -12.80 -24.35
CA ARG A 95 5.47 -13.49 -24.16
C ARG A 95 6.67 -12.61 -24.53
N TYR A 96 6.62 -11.94 -25.68
CA TYR A 96 7.70 -11.03 -26.09
C TYR A 96 7.91 -9.90 -25.09
N ALA A 97 6.84 -9.25 -24.64
CA ALA A 97 6.91 -8.18 -23.66
C ALA A 97 7.46 -8.68 -22.32
N THR A 98 7.01 -9.86 -21.88
CA THR A 98 7.49 -10.52 -20.65
C THR A 98 8.99 -10.79 -20.72
N ASP A 99 9.46 -11.46 -21.77
CA ASP A 99 10.87 -11.82 -21.96
C ASP A 99 11.75 -10.56 -21.98
N MET A 100 11.30 -9.50 -22.66
CA MET A 100 12.00 -8.21 -22.71
C MET A 100 12.09 -7.54 -21.33
N ILE A 101 11.00 -7.51 -20.56
CA ILE A 101 10.95 -6.88 -19.24
C ILE A 101 11.83 -7.65 -18.26
N GLN A 102 11.68 -8.97 -18.18
CA GLN A 102 12.42 -9.82 -17.25
C GLN A 102 13.93 -9.85 -17.55
N ALA A 103 14.32 -9.69 -18.82
CA ALA A 103 15.73 -9.52 -19.19
C ALA A 103 16.37 -8.22 -18.67
N ARG A 104 15.58 -7.19 -18.36
CA ARG A 104 16.06 -5.88 -17.89
C ARG A 104 15.78 -5.60 -16.42
N VAL A 105 14.75 -6.22 -15.86
CA VAL A 105 14.27 -5.97 -14.50
C VAL A 105 14.19 -7.30 -13.75
N SER A 106 15.28 -7.67 -13.10
CA SER A 106 15.43 -8.97 -12.42
C SER A 106 14.50 -9.15 -11.22
N THR A 107 13.92 -8.08 -10.69
CA THR A 107 12.95 -8.12 -9.60
C THR A 107 11.57 -8.58 -10.06
N VAL A 108 11.28 -8.51 -11.37
CA VAL A 108 9.99 -8.88 -11.97
C VAL A 108 10.04 -10.33 -12.42
N THR A 109 9.00 -11.08 -12.05
CA THR A 109 8.90 -12.53 -12.24
C THR A 109 7.58 -12.96 -12.86
N ASN A 110 6.55 -12.13 -12.76
CA ASN A 110 5.24 -12.42 -13.32
C ASN A 110 5.25 -12.18 -14.83
N ASN A 111 4.24 -12.72 -15.51
CA ASN A 111 4.02 -12.48 -16.93
C ASN A 111 3.19 -11.22 -17.14
N VAL A 112 3.40 -10.56 -18.28
CA VAL A 112 2.52 -9.47 -18.74
C VAL A 112 1.14 -10.04 -19.06
N THR A 113 0.11 -9.33 -18.62
CA THR A 113 -1.30 -9.69 -18.84
C THR A 113 -2.09 -8.60 -19.56
N CYS A 114 -1.67 -7.35 -19.44
CA CYS A 114 -2.32 -6.19 -20.04
C CYS A 114 -1.39 -4.97 -20.01
N TYR A 115 -1.78 -3.87 -20.66
CA TYR A 115 -1.10 -2.59 -20.49
C TYR A 115 -2.01 -1.36 -20.64
N LEU A 116 -1.52 -0.25 -20.10
CA LEU A 116 -2.01 1.10 -20.33
C LEU A 116 -0.93 1.89 -21.08
N HIS A 117 -1.21 2.38 -22.28
CA HIS A 117 -0.25 3.14 -23.10
C HIS A 117 -0.73 4.57 -23.26
N PHE A 118 0.16 5.50 -22.88
CA PHE A 118 -0.03 6.93 -23.00
C PHE A 118 1.00 7.45 -23.99
N TYR A 119 0.54 7.96 -25.14
CA TYR A 119 1.45 8.42 -26.18
C TYR A 119 1.00 9.67 -26.90
N TYR A 120 1.99 10.50 -27.21
CA TYR A 120 1.85 11.62 -28.13
C TYR A 120 3.21 11.98 -28.74
N THR A 121 3.92 12.90 -28.10
CA THR A 121 5.34 13.22 -28.37
C THR A 121 6.30 12.33 -27.61
N SER A 122 5.83 11.67 -26.56
CA SER A 122 6.51 10.64 -25.77
C SER A 122 5.69 9.34 -25.72
N ASP A 123 6.31 8.23 -25.35
CA ASP A 123 5.66 6.92 -25.21
C ASP A 123 5.88 6.39 -23.78
N MET A 124 4.81 6.36 -22.98
CA MET A 124 4.81 5.73 -21.66
C MET A 124 3.86 4.54 -21.66
N ILE A 125 4.32 3.37 -21.23
CA ILE A 125 3.48 2.18 -21.07
C ILE A 125 3.56 1.71 -19.62
N LEU A 126 2.42 1.44 -19.00
CA LEU A 126 2.30 0.73 -17.73
C LEU A 126 1.85 -0.69 -18.01
N TRP A 127 2.71 -1.65 -17.68
CA TRP A 127 2.43 -3.06 -17.89
C TRP A 127 1.85 -3.67 -16.63
N GLY A 128 0.66 -4.26 -16.73
CA GLY A 128 0.02 -5.03 -15.67
C GLY A 128 0.52 -6.47 -15.68
N MET A 129 1.11 -6.90 -14.57
CA MET A 129 1.76 -8.20 -14.42
C MET A 129 1.27 -8.88 -13.13
N GLY A 130 -0.05 -8.88 -12.90
CA GLY A 130 -0.67 -9.34 -11.66
C GLY A 130 -0.28 -8.49 -10.45
N SER A 131 0.38 -9.10 -9.47
CA SER A 131 0.93 -8.39 -8.29
C SER A 131 2.17 -7.53 -8.60
N GLN A 132 2.58 -7.45 -9.86
CA GLN A 132 3.71 -6.65 -10.32
C GLN A 132 3.27 -5.68 -11.42
N SER A 133 4.01 -4.59 -11.56
CA SER A 133 3.88 -3.65 -12.66
C SER A 133 5.23 -3.03 -12.99
N VAL A 134 5.37 -2.60 -14.23
CA VAL A 134 6.53 -1.84 -14.68
C VAL A 134 6.10 -0.64 -15.50
N VAL A 135 6.84 0.45 -15.35
CA VAL A 135 6.76 1.60 -16.25
C VAL A 135 7.82 1.46 -17.32
N TYR A 136 7.39 1.51 -18.57
CA TYR A 136 8.22 1.61 -19.76
C TYR A 136 8.17 3.05 -20.26
N TRP A 137 9.32 3.62 -20.56
CA TRP A 137 9.46 4.97 -21.06
C TRP A 137 10.34 5.00 -22.30
N HIS A 138 9.83 5.60 -23.36
CA HIS A 138 10.52 5.76 -24.63
C HIS A 138 10.31 7.17 -25.21
N ARG A 139 11.36 7.66 -25.90
CA ARG A 139 11.51 8.94 -26.62
C ARG A 139 12.38 10.01 -25.97
N ALA A 140 12.82 10.92 -26.85
CA ALA A 140 13.75 12.01 -26.67
C ALA A 140 13.05 13.38 -26.81
N PRO A 141 13.58 14.49 -26.25
CA PRO A 141 14.92 14.65 -25.66
C PRO A 141 15.07 13.94 -24.30
N GLN A 142 16.29 13.94 -23.74
CA GLN A 142 16.59 13.36 -22.42
C GLN A 142 15.68 13.97 -21.34
N LYS A 143 14.52 13.35 -21.17
CA LYS A 143 13.56 13.66 -20.13
C LYS A 143 13.37 12.41 -19.29
N PHE A 144 13.02 12.62 -18.04
CA PHE A 144 12.72 11.53 -17.12
C PHE A 144 11.24 11.52 -16.78
N VAL A 145 10.74 10.34 -16.48
CA VAL A 145 9.46 10.17 -15.81
C VAL A 145 9.74 10.07 -14.32
N SER A 146 9.01 10.82 -13.49
CA SER A 146 9.09 10.66 -12.04
C SER A 146 8.01 9.69 -11.57
N VAL A 147 8.41 8.75 -10.74
CA VAL A 147 7.53 7.81 -10.03
C VAL A 147 7.31 8.38 -8.63
N LEU A 148 6.06 8.71 -8.29
CA LEU A 148 5.67 9.34 -7.04
C LEU A 148 4.78 8.40 -6.23
N VAL A 149 5.06 8.29 -4.94
CA VAL A 149 4.24 7.57 -3.98
C VAL A 149 3.93 8.53 -2.84
N ASN A 150 2.64 8.74 -2.57
CA ASN A 150 2.19 9.69 -1.56
C ASN A 150 2.75 11.11 -1.77
N GLY A 151 2.95 11.53 -3.03
CA GLY A 151 3.57 12.81 -3.40
C GLY A 151 5.10 12.83 -3.41
N ASP A 152 5.76 11.85 -2.78
CA ASP A 152 7.21 11.76 -2.72
C ASP A 152 7.80 11.08 -3.95
N VAL A 153 8.88 11.65 -4.49
CA VAL A 153 9.61 11.05 -5.62
C VAL A 153 10.38 9.83 -5.13
N VAL A 154 9.99 8.65 -5.61
CA VAL A 154 10.72 7.39 -5.35
C VAL A 154 11.85 7.18 -6.35
N GLU A 155 11.62 7.56 -7.61
CA GLU A 155 12.60 7.39 -8.67
C GLU A 155 12.35 8.37 -9.82
N ASN A 156 13.42 8.75 -10.51
CA ASN A 156 13.36 9.35 -11.83
C ASN A 156 13.88 8.35 -12.87
N VAL A 157 13.01 7.91 -13.77
CA VAL A 157 13.31 6.99 -14.86
C VAL A 157 13.80 7.79 -16.05
N PHE A 158 15.12 7.85 -16.25
CA PHE A 158 15.73 8.66 -17.30
C PHE A 158 15.53 8.02 -18.68
N GLY A 159 14.90 8.75 -19.60
CA GLY A 159 14.85 8.37 -21.00
C GLY A 159 16.21 8.53 -21.66
N VAL A 160 16.68 7.46 -22.30
CA VAL A 160 17.88 7.50 -23.13
C VAL A 160 17.48 7.78 -24.57
N GLN A 161 18.15 8.72 -25.23
CA GLN A 161 17.83 9.08 -26.62
C GLN A 161 17.86 7.86 -27.53
N ASN A 162 16.79 7.66 -28.32
CA ASN A 162 16.59 6.52 -29.23
C ASN A 162 16.64 5.14 -28.55
N ASN A 163 16.42 5.08 -27.24
CA ASN A 163 16.35 3.86 -26.47
C ASN A 163 15.15 3.94 -25.51
N TYR A 164 14.95 2.90 -24.72
CA TYR A 164 13.88 2.82 -23.75
C TYR A 164 14.41 2.48 -22.37
N SER A 165 13.69 2.93 -21.36
CA SER A 165 13.98 2.68 -19.96
C SER A 165 12.80 1.95 -19.35
N ILE A 166 13.08 0.97 -18.51
CA ILE A 166 12.07 0.18 -17.80
C ILE A 166 12.38 0.29 -16.32
N SER A 167 11.36 0.52 -15.50
CA SER A 167 11.49 0.49 -14.06
C SER A 167 10.37 -0.28 -13.40
N ASP A 168 10.74 -1.03 -12.35
CA ASP A 168 9.83 -1.77 -11.49
C ASP A 168 9.02 -0.82 -10.60
N THR A 169 7.70 -0.76 -10.79
CA THR A 169 6.77 0.04 -9.98
C THR A 169 6.01 -0.80 -8.95
N SER A 170 6.35 -2.08 -8.80
CA SER A 170 5.76 -3.02 -7.84
C SER A 170 6.40 -3.01 -6.46
N GLY A 171 6.94 -1.88 -6.01
CA GLY A 171 7.57 -1.77 -4.69
C GLY A 171 6.60 -2.01 -3.52
N CYS A 172 7.03 -1.64 -2.31
CA CYS A 172 6.22 -1.71 -1.11
C CYS A 172 6.02 -0.32 -0.51
N ARG A 173 5.09 -0.19 0.43
CA ARG A 173 4.99 0.98 1.30
C ARG A 173 5.54 0.67 2.67
N ILE A 174 6.53 1.45 3.10
CA ILE A 174 7.09 1.39 4.43
C ILE A 174 6.83 2.75 5.08
N LEU A 175 5.98 2.76 6.11
CA LEU A 175 5.55 3.98 6.80
C LEU A 175 4.97 5.04 5.84
N GLY A 176 4.21 4.60 4.84
CA GLY A 176 3.63 5.47 3.80
C GLY A 176 4.57 5.82 2.64
N LEU A 177 5.87 5.59 2.78
CA LEU A 177 6.86 5.88 1.75
C LEU A 177 6.98 4.72 0.75
N GLY A 178 7.04 5.05 -0.54
CA GLY A 178 7.31 4.08 -1.59
C GLY A 178 8.76 3.62 -1.55
N VAL A 179 8.97 2.30 -1.52
CA VAL A 179 10.29 1.66 -1.45
C VAL A 179 10.40 0.59 -2.53
N LYS A 180 11.52 0.58 -3.26
CA LYS A 180 11.78 -0.40 -4.33
C LYS A 180 11.91 -1.82 -3.78
N PRO A 181 11.58 -2.85 -4.57
CA PRO A 181 11.83 -4.24 -4.20
C PRO A 181 13.29 -4.48 -3.82
N GLY A 182 13.51 -5.30 -2.78
CA GLY A 182 14.84 -5.60 -2.24
C GLY A 182 15.48 -4.50 -1.39
N THR A 183 14.82 -3.35 -1.23
CA THR A 183 15.35 -2.27 -0.39
C THR A 183 14.96 -2.46 1.08
N THR A 184 15.92 -2.33 1.98
CA THR A 184 15.73 -2.34 3.44
C THR A 184 15.78 -0.91 3.98
N ARG A 185 14.82 -0.57 4.83
CA ARG A 185 14.82 0.66 5.65
C ARG A 185 14.91 0.31 7.11
N GLN A 186 15.73 1.07 7.83
CA GLN A 186 15.82 0.97 9.27
C GLN A 186 14.90 2.00 9.92
N ILE A 187 14.19 1.60 10.97
CA ILE A 187 13.50 2.49 11.91
C ILE A 187 14.46 2.72 13.08
N PRO A 188 15.10 3.89 13.18
CA PRO A 188 16.15 4.13 14.18
C PRO A 188 15.68 4.04 15.63
N ASP A 189 14.40 4.33 15.88
CA ASP A 189 13.82 4.35 17.24
C ASP A 189 13.60 2.94 17.81
N THR A 190 13.29 1.98 16.94
CA THR A 190 12.93 0.61 17.32
C THR A 190 13.98 -0.42 16.89
N CYS A 191 15.04 0.01 16.20
CA CYS A 191 16.05 -0.85 15.59
C CYS A 191 15.43 -1.93 14.69
N THR A 192 14.29 -1.58 14.07
CA THR A 192 13.54 -2.48 13.20
C THR A 192 13.97 -2.27 11.76
N PHE A 193 14.27 -3.36 11.06
CA PHE A 193 14.58 -3.35 9.64
C PHE A 193 13.35 -3.81 8.87
N LEU A 194 12.80 -2.91 8.07
CA LEU A 194 11.70 -3.21 7.15
C LEU A 194 12.26 -3.40 5.76
N THR A 195 12.09 -4.60 5.19
CA THR A 195 12.57 -4.93 3.85
C THR A 195 11.40 -5.10 2.91
N CYS A 196 11.43 -4.41 1.76
CA CYS A 196 10.47 -4.69 0.71
C CYS A 196 10.82 -6.02 0.04
N SER A 197 10.12 -7.09 0.43
CA SER A 197 10.44 -8.45 -0.02
C SER A 197 10.01 -8.70 -1.47
N SER A 198 10.39 -9.86 -2.01
CA SER A 198 9.98 -10.29 -3.36
C SER A 198 8.46 -10.45 -3.50
N THR A 199 7.73 -10.69 -2.40
CA THR A 199 6.26 -10.78 -2.40
C THR A 199 5.58 -9.40 -2.39
N ARG A 200 6.36 -8.31 -2.40
CA ARG A 200 5.90 -6.90 -2.38
C ARG A 200 5.16 -6.51 -1.10
N ILE A 201 5.35 -7.33 -0.07
CA ILE A 201 4.93 -7.08 1.29
C ILE A 201 6.19 -6.73 2.10
N PRO A 202 6.17 -5.65 2.90
CA PRO A 202 7.24 -5.38 3.84
C PRO A 202 7.42 -6.55 4.81
N SER A 203 8.62 -7.14 4.83
CA SER A 203 9.01 -8.06 5.89
C SER A 203 9.71 -7.29 7.01
N THR A 204 9.41 -7.66 8.24
CA THR A 204 9.94 -6.99 9.43
C THR A 204 10.99 -7.87 10.07
N LYS A 205 12.18 -7.32 10.29
CA LYS A 205 13.24 -7.95 11.05
C LYS A 205 13.59 -7.07 12.22
N THR A 206 13.29 -7.53 13.43
CA THR A 206 13.73 -6.87 14.66
C THR A 206 14.91 -7.64 15.20
N CYS A 207 15.97 -6.93 15.56
CA CYS A 207 17.13 -7.53 16.20
C CYS A 207 17.18 -7.03 17.65
N GLY A 208 17.67 -7.86 18.57
CA GLY A 208 17.92 -7.49 19.96
C GLY A 208 16.69 -7.44 20.89
N PRO A 209 16.92 -7.37 22.22
CA PRO A 209 15.84 -7.33 23.21
C PRO A 209 15.02 -6.03 23.10
N PRO A 210 13.69 -6.07 23.31
CA PRO A 210 12.86 -4.87 23.41
C PRO A 210 13.45 -3.87 24.41
N GLY A 211 13.59 -2.60 24.00
CA GLY A 211 14.04 -1.52 24.88
C GLY A 211 15.55 -1.18 24.85
N GLN A 212 16.37 -1.80 23.99
CA GLN A 212 17.80 -1.49 23.90
C GLN A 212 18.21 -0.66 22.67
N CYS A 213 17.26 -0.10 21.90
CA CYS A 213 17.62 0.73 20.76
C CYS A 213 17.91 2.17 21.20
N ASN A 214 19.07 2.71 20.79
CA ASN A 214 19.51 4.05 21.22
C ASN A 214 18.95 5.21 20.37
N GLY A 215 17.90 4.98 19.58
CA GLY A 215 17.32 5.99 18.68
C GLY A 215 18.16 6.32 17.45
N ASN A 216 19.38 5.78 17.35
CA ASN A 216 20.27 5.97 16.21
C ASN A 216 20.43 4.67 15.39
N GLY A 217 19.49 3.73 15.55
CA GLY A 217 19.55 2.44 14.88
C GLY A 217 20.67 1.52 15.39
N THR A 218 21.21 1.77 16.58
CA THR A 218 22.23 0.92 17.20
C THR A 218 21.80 0.49 18.60
N PHE A 219 22.28 -0.66 19.06
CA PHE A 219 21.91 -1.20 20.37
C PHE A 219 22.79 -0.60 21.47
N SER A 220 22.19 -0.21 22.60
CA SER A 220 22.85 0.48 23.71
C SER A 220 23.82 -0.37 24.52
N ASN A 221 24.05 -1.65 24.18
CA ASN A 221 24.98 -2.52 24.91
C ASN A 221 25.98 -3.20 23.98
N SER A 222 27.19 -2.64 23.91
CA SER A 222 28.37 -3.20 23.25
C SER A 222 29.03 -4.34 24.05
N SER A 223 28.24 -5.31 24.54
CA SER A 223 28.74 -6.47 25.29
C SER A 223 28.22 -7.82 24.77
N LEU A 224 27.35 -7.83 23.76
CA LEU A 224 26.89 -9.07 23.14
C LEU A 224 27.64 -9.25 21.83
N ASP A 225 28.40 -10.33 21.77
CA ASP A 225 29.11 -10.80 20.58
C ASP A 225 28.13 -10.78 19.38
N PRO A 226 28.49 -10.19 18.21
CA PRO A 226 27.62 -10.08 17.03
C PRO A 226 27.00 -11.42 16.60
N SER A 227 27.63 -12.52 17.01
CA SER A 227 27.23 -13.93 16.87
C SER A 227 25.91 -14.32 17.57
N THR A 228 25.40 -13.51 18.51
CA THR A 228 24.26 -13.87 19.40
C THR A 228 22.98 -13.07 19.17
N LEU A 229 22.94 -12.17 18.18
CA LEU A 229 21.73 -11.46 17.79
C LEU A 229 20.77 -12.42 17.04
N GLU A 230 19.88 -13.08 17.77
CA GLU A 230 18.69 -13.70 17.19
C GLU A 230 17.78 -12.58 16.68
N CYS A 231 17.68 -12.45 15.36
CA CYS A 231 16.70 -11.57 14.75
C CYS A 231 15.47 -12.39 14.37
N VAL A 232 14.29 -11.91 14.75
CA VAL A 232 13.02 -12.57 14.44
C VAL A 232 12.46 -11.95 13.17
N ASP A 233 12.21 -12.78 12.16
CA ASP A 233 11.50 -12.39 10.94
C ASP A 233 9.99 -12.50 11.18
N VAL A 234 9.29 -11.38 11.08
CA VAL A 234 7.83 -11.31 11.09
C VAL A 234 7.38 -10.91 9.69
N SER A 235 6.70 -11.83 8.99
CA SER A 235 6.05 -11.56 7.71
C SER A 235 4.54 -11.58 7.91
N ASP A 236 3.86 -10.49 7.57
CA ASP A 236 2.40 -10.44 7.63
C ASP A 236 1.80 -11.03 6.35
N GLY A 237 1.10 -12.16 6.48
CA GLY A 237 0.61 -12.97 5.36
C GLY A 237 -0.84 -12.65 4.96
N GLN A 238 -1.23 -11.37 4.90
CA GLN A 238 -2.61 -10.99 4.57
C GLN A 238 -2.81 -10.57 3.11
N THR A 239 -3.73 -11.28 2.44
CA THR A 239 -4.32 -10.91 1.15
C THR A 239 -5.20 -9.65 1.31
N PRO A 240 -5.15 -8.66 0.41
CA PRO A 240 -5.89 -7.41 0.58
C PRO A 240 -7.42 -7.64 0.48
N PRO A 241 -8.24 -6.90 1.26
CA PRO A 241 -9.69 -6.96 1.15
C PRO A 241 -10.16 -6.23 -0.13
N PRO A 242 -11.28 -6.66 -0.74
CA PRO A 242 -11.79 -6.04 -1.97
C PRO A 242 -12.20 -4.56 -1.76
N ALA A 243 -11.82 -3.72 -2.71
CA ALA A 243 -12.03 -2.28 -2.70
C ALA A 243 -13.50 -1.90 -2.88
N ASN A 244 -14.19 -1.55 -1.78
CA ASN A 244 -15.37 -0.67 -1.83
C ASN A 244 -15.74 -0.07 -0.46
N THR A 245 -14.79 0.53 0.24
CA THR A 245 -15.07 1.22 1.51
C THR A 245 -14.62 2.67 1.43
N THR A 246 -15.60 3.58 1.28
CA THR A 246 -15.41 5.03 1.38
C THR A 246 -15.03 5.40 2.81
N VAL A 247 -13.85 6.01 3.00
CA VAL A 247 -13.38 6.46 4.32
C VAL A 247 -13.90 7.86 4.60
N THR A 248 -14.68 8.01 5.67
CA THR A 248 -15.15 9.29 6.25
C THR A 248 -14.15 9.74 7.32
N PRO A 249 -13.93 11.05 7.58
CA PRO A 249 -12.80 11.50 8.38
C PRO A 249 -12.93 11.12 9.86
N THR A 250 -11.86 10.56 10.42
CA THR A 250 -11.72 10.22 11.84
C THR A 250 -11.38 11.47 12.66
N GLN A 251 -12.20 11.78 13.68
CA GLN A 251 -11.83 12.68 14.78
C GLN A 251 -11.17 11.88 15.91
N ASN A 252 -10.05 12.37 16.41
CA ASN A 252 -9.39 11.83 17.60
C ASN A 252 -10.07 12.40 18.85
N VAL A 253 -10.52 11.54 19.77
CA VAL A 253 -10.99 11.94 21.10
C VAL A 253 -10.08 11.31 22.14
N ILE A 254 -9.50 12.17 22.99
CA ILE A 254 -8.68 11.80 24.15
C ILE A 254 -9.60 11.69 25.37
N VAL A 255 -9.50 10.60 26.15
CA VAL A 255 -10.22 10.46 27.42
C VAL A 255 -9.23 10.21 28.55
N THR A 256 -9.17 11.14 29.50
CA THR A 256 -8.43 11.01 30.77
C THR A 256 -9.39 10.55 31.86
N LYS A 257 -9.01 9.55 32.67
CA LYS A 257 -9.76 9.19 33.88
C LYS A 257 -9.09 9.80 35.11
N GLN A 258 -9.79 10.69 35.79
CA GLN A 258 -9.36 11.25 37.08
C GLN A 258 -9.98 10.43 38.21
N THR A 259 -9.15 9.95 39.13
CA THR A 259 -9.60 9.35 40.40
C THR A 259 -8.83 10.02 41.54
N THR A 260 -9.54 10.53 42.53
CA THR A 260 -9.01 11.23 43.73
C THR A 260 -8.81 10.22 44.89
N PRO A 261 -7.82 10.40 45.81
CA PRO A 261 -7.00 9.30 46.33
C PRO A 261 -7.10 9.03 47.85
N GLU A 262 -6.52 7.89 48.30
CA GLU A 262 -5.67 7.80 49.52
C GLU A 262 -4.79 6.51 49.52
N PRO A 263 -3.73 6.37 50.35
CA PRO A 263 -2.37 6.31 49.81
C PRO A 263 -1.64 4.99 50.11
N SER A 264 -0.92 4.46 49.13
CA SER A 264 0.53 4.24 49.23
C SER A 264 1.08 3.41 48.06
N THR A 265 2.25 3.86 47.60
CA THR A 265 3.27 3.17 46.79
C THR A 265 3.03 2.98 45.29
N GLN A 266 3.92 3.60 44.52
CA GLN A 266 3.93 3.76 43.06
C GLN A 266 4.21 2.45 42.31
N SER A 267 3.46 2.22 41.23
CA SER A 267 3.85 1.35 40.11
C SER A 267 3.26 1.89 38.79
N PRO A 268 3.94 1.76 37.64
CA PRO A 268 3.50 2.36 36.39
C PRO A 268 2.28 1.63 35.81
N THR A 269 1.32 2.39 35.30
CA THR A 269 0.08 1.89 34.67
C THR A 269 0.32 1.82 33.16
N ASP A 270 0.23 0.62 32.57
CA ASP A 270 0.30 0.44 31.12
C ASP A 270 -1.03 0.83 30.45
N GLU A 271 -0.97 1.77 29.52
CA GLU A 271 -2.08 2.16 28.65
C GLU A 271 -2.18 1.19 27.46
N SER A 272 -3.35 0.57 27.27
CA SER A 272 -3.63 -0.23 26.07
C SER A 272 -4.65 0.49 25.18
N THR A 273 -4.24 0.80 23.95
CA THR A 273 -5.05 1.53 22.97
C THR A 273 -5.79 0.53 22.09
N VAL A 274 -7.13 0.50 22.17
CA VAL A 274 -7.97 -0.32 21.28
C VAL A 274 -8.70 0.59 20.30
N SER A 275 -8.35 0.48 19.01
CA SER A 275 -9.04 1.13 17.90
C SER A 275 -10.10 0.18 17.34
N THR A 276 -11.36 0.63 17.23
CA THR A 276 -12.46 -0.17 16.67
C THR A 276 -13.13 0.59 15.53
N GLN A 277 -13.18 -0.02 14.34
CA GLN A 277 -13.96 0.45 13.19
C GLN A 277 -15.44 0.02 13.34
N LEU A 278 -16.37 0.90 12.97
CA LEU A 278 -17.79 0.57 12.82
C LEU A 278 -18.01 -0.27 11.55
N ILE A 279 -18.62 -1.45 11.70
CA ILE A 279 -18.78 -2.45 10.63
C ILE A 279 -20.23 -2.43 10.08
N PRO A 280 -20.45 -2.41 8.75
CA PRO A 280 -21.78 -2.49 8.15
C PRO A 280 -22.50 -3.82 8.45
N ALA A 281 -23.79 -3.76 8.76
CA ALA A 281 -24.62 -4.94 9.03
C ALA A 281 -24.91 -5.75 7.75
N GLY A 282 -24.80 -7.08 7.82
CA GLY A 282 -25.36 -8.00 6.81
C GLY A 282 -24.50 -9.16 6.31
N LYS A 283 -23.24 -9.31 6.75
CA LYS A 283 -22.41 -10.49 6.45
C LYS A 283 -21.77 -11.01 7.74
N ASN A 284 -21.65 -12.32 7.90
CA ASN A 284 -20.90 -12.91 9.00
C ASN A 284 -19.40 -12.70 8.72
N PHE A 285 -18.74 -11.86 9.50
CA PHE A 285 -17.30 -11.62 9.39
C PHE A 285 -16.58 -12.32 10.53
N VAL A 286 -15.42 -12.92 10.25
CA VAL A 286 -14.52 -13.44 11.29
C VAL A 286 -13.40 -12.42 11.46
N VAL A 287 -13.30 -11.83 12.66
CA VAL A 287 -12.21 -10.92 13.02
C VAL A 287 -11.24 -11.68 13.91
N ALA A 288 -9.99 -11.79 13.48
CA ALA A 288 -8.91 -12.34 14.32
C ALA A 288 -8.19 -11.19 15.01
N LEU A 289 -8.07 -11.25 16.33
CA LEU A 289 -7.39 -10.26 17.15
C LEU A 289 -6.25 -10.93 17.91
N SER A 290 -5.04 -10.37 17.82
CA SER A 290 -3.92 -10.77 18.66
C SER A 290 -3.90 -9.86 19.88
N ILE A 291 -4.12 -10.43 21.07
CA ILE A 291 -4.06 -9.70 22.34
C ILE A 291 -2.99 -10.36 23.19
N GLU A 292 -2.05 -9.55 23.69
CA GLU A 292 -1.11 -9.98 24.72
C GLU A 292 -1.72 -9.70 26.10
N ILE A 293 -1.77 -10.72 26.96
CA ILE A 293 -2.39 -10.64 28.28
C ILE A 293 -1.37 -11.13 29.30
N SER A 294 -1.00 -10.26 30.24
CA SER A 294 -0.20 -10.65 31.39
C SER A 294 -1.12 -11.00 32.56
N THR A 295 -1.10 -12.26 33.00
CA THR A 295 -1.90 -12.74 34.13
C THR A 295 -1.11 -13.79 34.92
N ILE A 296 -1.32 -13.81 36.23
CA ILE A 296 -0.76 -14.81 37.16
C ILE A 296 -1.61 -16.09 37.24
N LEU A 297 -2.81 -16.08 36.65
CA LEU A 297 -3.75 -17.21 36.65
C LEU A 297 -3.69 -17.96 35.31
N SER A 298 -3.88 -19.28 35.33
CA SER A 298 -3.91 -20.07 34.09
C SER A 298 -5.10 -19.65 33.24
N LEU A 299 -4.87 -19.46 31.93
CA LEU A 299 -5.92 -19.04 31.01
C LEU A 299 -7.08 -20.06 30.97
N GLU A 300 -6.80 -21.35 31.22
CA GLU A 300 -7.83 -22.38 31.34
C GLU A 300 -8.82 -22.11 32.48
N ASP A 301 -8.34 -21.57 33.60
CA ASP A 301 -9.16 -21.37 34.81
C ASP A 301 -10.04 -20.12 34.72
N ILE A 302 -9.61 -19.12 33.95
CA ILE A 302 -10.31 -17.83 33.81
C ILE A 302 -11.00 -17.67 32.46
N LYS A 303 -10.96 -18.69 31.59
CA LYS A 303 -11.37 -18.60 30.19
C LYS A 303 -12.78 -18.03 30.01
N ASP A 304 -13.76 -18.56 30.74
CA ASP A 304 -15.16 -18.20 30.56
C ASP A 304 -15.46 -16.80 31.10
N GLU A 305 -14.88 -16.46 32.25
CA GLU A 305 -14.98 -15.11 32.84
C GLU A 305 -14.29 -14.06 31.95
N PHE A 306 -13.10 -14.37 31.45
CA PHE A 306 -12.36 -13.52 30.52
C PHE A 306 -13.15 -13.28 29.23
N LEU A 307 -13.68 -14.34 28.61
CA LEU A 307 -14.49 -14.20 27.39
C LEU A 307 -15.79 -13.43 27.64
N SER A 308 -16.40 -13.59 28.82
CA SER A 308 -17.59 -12.83 29.22
C SER A 308 -17.29 -11.33 29.35
N GLN A 309 -16.23 -10.97 30.07
CA GLN A 309 -15.82 -9.58 30.24
C GLN A 309 -15.39 -8.93 28.92
N LEU A 310 -14.63 -9.66 28.10
CA LEU A 310 -14.20 -9.18 26.79
C LEU A 310 -15.40 -8.95 25.86
N LYS A 311 -16.39 -9.85 25.88
CA LYS A 311 -17.65 -9.66 25.15
C LYS A 311 -18.41 -8.44 25.66
N ALA A 312 -18.53 -8.26 26.98
CA ALA A 312 -19.20 -7.10 27.57
C ALA A 312 -18.53 -5.80 27.15
N GLU A 313 -17.20 -5.75 27.13
CA GLU A 313 -16.43 -4.58 26.67
C GLU A 313 -16.65 -4.31 25.17
N PHE A 314 -16.64 -5.33 24.32
CA PHE A 314 -16.93 -5.17 22.89
C PHE A 314 -18.34 -4.66 22.62
N VAL A 315 -19.34 -5.17 23.34
CA VAL A 315 -20.72 -4.65 23.25
C VAL A 315 -20.78 -3.19 23.73
N ARG A 316 -20.09 -2.85 24.83
CA ARG A 316 -19.97 -1.48 25.32
C ARG A 316 -19.35 -0.53 24.29
N ARG A 317 -18.46 -1.04 23.43
CA ARG A 317 -17.80 -0.31 22.33
C ARG A 317 -18.63 -0.27 21.04
N GLY A 318 -19.86 -0.79 21.05
CA GLY A 318 -20.80 -0.71 19.94
C GLY A 318 -20.84 -1.94 19.03
N LEU A 319 -20.22 -3.06 19.43
CA LEU A 319 -20.36 -4.31 18.68
C LEU A 319 -21.69 -5.02 18.98
N PRO A 320 -22.24 -5.79 18.02
CA PRO A 320 -23.51 -6.49 18.19
C PRO A 320 -23.49 -7.50 19.36
N PRO A 321 -24.56 -7.60 20.16
CA PRO A 321 -24.62 -8.48 21.33
C PRO A 321 -24.58 -9.98 20.99
N ASP A 322 -24.90 -10.34 19.76
CA ASP A 322 -24.86 -11.70 19.22
C ASP A 322 -23.46 -12.13 18.74
N LEU A 323 -22.42 -11.31 18.95
CA LEU A 323 -21.04 -11.68 18.62
C LEU A 323 -20.60 -12.96 19.36
N GLY A 324 -19.93 -13.86 18.63
CA GLY A 324 -19.30 -15.07 19.17
C GLY A 324 -17.80 -14.87 19.32
N LEU A 325 -17.25 -15.17 20.51
CA LEU A 325 -15.81 -15.15 20.77
C LEU A 325 -15.28 -16.56 20.92
N ARG A 326 -14.12 -16.83 20.32
CA ARG A 326 -13.38 -18.08 20.49
C ARG A 326 -11.88 -17.80 20.55
N ILE A 327 -11.21 -18.35 21.54
CA ILE A 327 -9.74 -18.35 21.61
C ILE A 327 -9.22 -19.39 20.61
N LEU A 328 -8.41 -18.94 19.64
CA LEU A 328 -7.88 -19.79 18.57
C LEU A 328 -6.57 -20.48 18.98
N LYS A 329 -5.73 -19.81 19.77
CA LYS A 329 -4.46 -20.33 20.25
C LYS A 329 -4.07 -19.62 21.54
N SER A 330 -3.51 -20.36 22.50
CA SER A 330 -2.85 -19.83 23.69
C SER A 330 -1.40 -20.32 23.67
N GLN A 331 -0.44 -19.43 23.89
CA GLN A 331 0.96 -19.79 24.07
C GLN A 331 1.38 -19.31 25.46
N ARG A 332 1.89 -20.24 26.29
CA ARG A 332 2.66 -19.84 27.48
C ARG A 332 4.00 -19.33 26.99
N VAL A 333 4.29 -18.06 27.26
CA VAL A 333 5.63 -17.49 27.21
C VAL A 333 6.28 -17.73 28.56
#